data_AF-A0A7J4SQC0-F1
#
_entry.id   AF-A0A7J4SQC0-F1
#
_cell.length_a   1.000
_cell.length_b   1.000
_cell.length_c   1.000
_cell.angle_alpha   90.00
_cell.angle_beta   90.00
_cell.angle_gamma   90.00
#
_symmetry.space_group_name_H-M   'P 1'
#
loop_
_entity.id
_entity.type
_entity.pdbx_description
1 polymer ?
#
loop_
_entity_poly.entity_id
_entity_poly.type
_entity_poly.pdbx_seq_one_letter_code
_entity_poly.pdbx_strand_id
1 'polypeptide(L)'
;KGVDRDPVRKREDWDEVSDSFGMVRIRVSVGRKEASKREFSDWLKAEAKLPDIAIGDILQEDHSAIIEIHVEKAGATLEILKRREWEGSSLKPELLDRPAVAFNRASMLA
;
A
#
# COMPACT_ATOMS: atom_id res chain seq x y z
N LYS A 1 -21.89 7.41 -24.27
CA LYS A 1 -21.56 8.15 -23.02
C LYS A 1 -20.80 7.21 -22.10
N GLY A 2 -19.70 7.65 -21.51
CA GLY A 2 -19.11 7.05 -20.31
C GLY A 2 -18.09 5.95 -20.56
N VAL A 3 -16.82 6.32 -20.61
CA VAL A 3 -15.85 5.86 -19.61
C VAL A 3 -14.78 6.93 -19.58
N ASP A 4 -14.89 7.81 -18.59
CA ASP A 4 -13.84 8.70 -18.15
C ASP A 4 -12.71 7.80 -17.63
N ARG A 5 -11.95 7.26 -18.59
CA ARG A 5 -10.66 6.65 -18.34
C ARG A 5 -9.78 7.83 -18.00
N ASP A 6 -9.59 8.02 -16.70
CA ASP A 6 -8.60 8.95 -16.17
C ASP A 6 -7.36 8.12 -15.74
N PRO A 7 -6.60 7.47 -16.64
CA PRO A 7 -5.40 6.72 -16.26
C PRO A 7 -4.18 7.64 -16.08
N VAL A 8 -4.33 8.95 -16.27
CA VAL A 8 -3.20 9.89 -16.43
C VAL A 8 -2.92 10.69 -15.17
N ARG A 9 -3.90 10.89 -14.27
CA ARG A 9 -3.73 11.81 -13.14
C ARG A 9 -2.71 11.41 -12.07
N LYS A 10 -2.33 10.14 -11.93
CA LYS A 10 -1.55 9.72 -10.75
C LYS A 10 -0.04 9.66 -10.97
N ARG A 11 0.47 9.74 -12.22
CA ARG A 11 1.90 9.47 -12.48
C ARG A 11 2.85 10.52 -11.91
N GLU A 12 2.39 11.76 -11.73
CA GLU A 12 3.18 12.85 -11.12
C GLU A 12 3.18 12.76 -9.57
N ASP A 13 2.03 12.49 -8.92
CA ASP A 13 1.96 12.37 -7.46
C ASP A 13 2.69 11.14 -6.90
N TRP A 14 2.89 10.09 -7.72
CA TRP A 14 3.54 8.87 -7.25
C TRP A 14 5.01 9.07 -6.88
N ASP A 15 5.72 9.99 -7.51
CA ASP A 15 7.13 10.28 -7.18
C ASP A 15 7.24 10.89 -5.77
N GLU A 16 6.24 11.66 -5.35
CA GLU A 16 6.19 12.29 -4.02
C GLU A 16 5.89 11.29 -2.89
N VAL A 17 5.05 10.29 -3.16
CA VAL A 17 4.63 9.28 -2.15
C VAL A 17 5.43 7.98 -2.21
N SER A 18 6.25 7.78 -3.24
CA SER A 18 7.13 6.60 -3.35
C SER A 18 8.50 6.85 -2.75
N ASP A 19 9.12 5.78 -2.25
CA ASP A 19 10.53 5.84 -1.82
C ASP A 19 11.50 5.73 -3.01
N SER A 20 12.81 5.78 -2.71
CA SER A 20 13.87 5.69 -3.71
C SER A 20 13.92 4.37 -4.51
N PHE A 21 13.20 3.34 -4.07
CA PHE A 21 13.03 2.06 -4.76
C PHE A 21 11.68 1.95 -5.48
N GLY A 22 10.87 3.01 -5.48
CA GLY A 22 9.56 3.03 -6.11
C GLY A 22 8.48 2.32 -5.30
N MET A 23 8.66 2.15 -3.98
CA MET A 23 7.62 1.53 -3.14
C MET A 23 6.70 2.60 -2.55
N VAL A 24 5.39 2.35 -2.65
CA VAL A 24 4.33 3.21 -2.12
C VAL A 24 3.70 2.53 -0.91
N ARG A 25 3.50 3.29 0.17
CA ARG A 25 2.86 2.79 1.39
C ARG A 25 1.36 3.07 1.37
N ILE A 26 0.57 2.01 1.51
CA ILE A 26 -0.88 2.09 1.62
C ILE A 26 -1.29 1.56 2.99
N ARG A 27 -2.01 2.37 3.76
CA ARG A 27 -2.64 1.94 5.01
C ARG A 27 -4.02 1.38 4.74
N VAL A 28 -4.38 0.27 5.38
CA VAL A 28 -5.70 -0.36 5.32
C VAL A 28 -6.22 -0.64 6.73
N SER A 29 -7.54 -0.67 6.88
CA SER A 29 -8.24 -0.98 8.14
C SER A 29 -8.35 -2.49 8.42
N VAL A 30 -7.26 -3.24 8.18
CA VAL A 30 -7.14 -4.67 8.50
C VAL A 30 -5.86 -4.85 9.29
N GLY A 31 -5.98 -5.10 10.59
CA GLY A 31 -4.85 -5.35 11.47
C GLY A 31 -4.65 -6.84 11.75
N ARG A 32 -3.80 -7.12 12.74
CA ARG A 32 -3.44 -8.47 13.15
C ARG A 32 -4.62 -9.23 13.78
N LYS A 33 -5.63 -8.52 14.30
CA LYS A 33 -6.82 -9.13 14.91
C LYS A 33 -7.80 -9.62 13.86
N GLU A 34 -7.79 -9.01 12.68
CA GLU A 34 -8.68 -9.35 11.58
C GLU A 34 -8.04 -10.32 10.58
N ALA A 35 -6.72 -10.25 10.34
CA ALA A 35 -6.02 -11.15 9.43
C ALA A 35 -4.54 -11.32 9.79
N SER A 36 -3.95 -12.48 9.51
CA SER A 36 -2.49 -12.60 9.51
C SER A 36 -1.87 -11.93 8.28
N LYS A 37 -0.60 -11.50 8.38
CA LYS A 37 0.16 -10.96 7.23
C LYS A 37 0.09 -11.86 6.00
N ARG A 38 0.15 -13.19 6.22
CA ARG A 38 0.13 -14.19 5.15
C ARG A 38 -1.24 -14.24 4.48
N GLU A 39 -2.32 -14.34 5.25
CA GLU A 39 -3.68 -14.36 4.69
C GLU A 39 -3.98 -13.09 3.91
N PHE A 40 -3.59 -11.93 4.43
CA PHE A 40 -3.79 -10.66 3.74
C PHE A 40 -2.94 -10.57 2.46
N SER A 41 -1.70 -11.04 2.49
CA SER A 41 -0.82 -11.10 1.31
C SER A 41 -1.38 -12.04 0.23
N ASP A 42 -1.82 -13.23 0.61
CA ASP A 42 -2.38 -14.22 -0.31
C ASP A 42 -3.70 -13.70 -0.92
N TRP A 43 -4.53 -13.02 -0.13
CA TRP A 43 -5.73 -12.35 -0.62
C TRP A 43 -5.40 -11.21 -1.60
N LEU A 44 -4.40 -10.38 -1.31
CA LEU A 44 -3.95 -9.32 -2.22
C LEU A 44 -3.46 -9.89 -3.55
N LYS A 45 -2.71 -11.00 -3.53
CA LYS A 45 -2.27 -11.67 -4.76
C LYS A 45 -3.45 -12.18 -5.58
N ALA A 46 -4.44 -12.78 -4.92
CA ALA A 46 -5.63 -13.32 -5.58
C ALA A 46 -6.52 -12.20 -6.18
N GLU A 47 -6.83 -11.17 -5.41
CA GLU A 47 -7.75 -10.10 -5.82
C GLU A 47 -7.10 -9.09 -6.76
N ALA A 48 -5.86 -8.69 -6.48
CA ALA A 48 -5.16 -7.66 -7.24
C ALA A 48 -4.26 -8.19 -8.35
N LYS A 49 -4.16 -9.52 -8.51
CA LYS A 49 -3.24 -10.18 -9.45
C LYS A 49 -1.82 -9.61 -9.34
N LEU A 50 -1.43 -9.32 -8.09
CA LEU A 50 -0.13 -8.75 -7.78
C LEU A 50 0.92 -9.86 -7.87
N PRO A 51 2.00 -9.67 -8.64
CA PRO A 51 3.14 -10.57 -8.56
C PRO A 51 3.82 -10.39 -7.19
N ASP A 52 4.40 -11.46 -6.64
CA ASP A 52 5.07 -11.43 -5.33
C ASP A 52 6.09 -10.28 -5.23
N ILE A 53 6.83 -10.03 -6.31
CA ILE A 53 7.85 -8.97 -6.37
C ILE A 53 7.30 -7.55 -6.27
N ALA A 54 6.00 -7.34 -6.47
CA ALA A 54 5.36 -6.03 -6.36
C ALA A 54 4.87 -5.73 -4.93
N ILE A 55 4.91 -6.71 -4.03
CA ILE A 55 4.54 -6.57 -2.63
C ILE A 55 5.84 -6.52 -1.82
N GLY A 56 6.07 -5.41 -1.13
CA GLY A 56 7.18 -5.24 -0.20
C GLY A 56 6.81 -5.71 1.20
N ASP A 57 7.18 -4.92 2.20
CA ASP A 57 6.86 -5.23 3.58
C ASP A 57 5.37 -5.00 3.93
N ILE A 58 4.88 -5.80 4.86
CA ILE A 58 3.56 -5.65 5.48
C ILE A 58 3.77 -5.42 6.98
N LEU A 59 3.49 -4.22 7.44
CA LEU A 59 3.52 -3.83 8.85
C LEU A 59 2.10 -3.90 9.40
N GLN A 60 1.85 -4.78 10.36
CA GLN A 60 0.53 -4.95 10.97
C GLN A 60 0.51 -4.40 12.40
N GLU A 61 -0.44 -3.49 12.61
CA GLU A 61 -0.90 -3.02 13.91
C GLU A 61 -2.13 -3.85 14.35
N ASP A 62 -2.73 -3.49 15.47
CA ASP A 62 -3.89 -4.23 16.01
C ASP A 62 -5.11 -4.19 15.10
N HIS A 63 -5.38 -3.04 14.48
CA HIS A 63 -6.59 -2.75 13.70
C HIS A 63 -6.30 -2.15 12.31
N SER A 64 -5.02 -2.02 11.95
CA SER A 64 -4.62 -1.53 10.63
C SER A 64 -3.35 -2.20 10.16
N ALA A 65 -3.12 -2.18 8.86
CA ALA A 65 -1.86 -2.60 8.26
C ALA A 65 -1.36 -1.53 7.31
N ILE A 66 -0.05 -1.44 7.18
CA ILE A 66 0.64 -0.69 6.14
C ILE A 66 1.28 -1.71 5.22
N ILE A 67 0.97 -1.60 3.92
CA ILE A 67 1.55 -2.43 2.86
C ILE A 67 2.39 -1.58 1.94
N GLU A 68 3.57 -2.08 1.59
CA GLU A 68 4.41 -1.50 0.57
C GLU A 68 4.13 -2.16 -0.78
N ILE A 69 3.82 -1.36 -1.79
CA ILE A 69 3.52 -1.83 -3.14
C ILE A 69 4.32 -1.02 -4.14
N HIS A 70 4.94 -1.71 -5.10
CA HIS A 70 5.67 -1.04 -6.17
C HIS A 70 4.74 -0.09 -6.96
N VAL A 71 5.22 1.12 -7.25
CA VAL A 71 4.48 2.24 -7.85
C VAL A 71 3.70 1.86 -9.11
N GLU A 72 4.28 0.99 -9.95
CA GLU A 72 3.64 0.50 -11.17
C GLU A 72 2.33 -0.26 -10.92
N LYS A 73 2.18 -0.85 -9.73
CA LYS A 73 1.00 -1.60 -9.32
C LYS A 73 0.17 -0.88 -8.26
N ALA A 74 0.75 0.05 -7.51
CA ALA A 74 0.11 0.79 -6.44
C ALA A 74 -1.25 1.39 -6.85
N GLY A 75 -1.32 2.00 -8.04
CA GLY A 75 -2.55 2.56 -8.57
C GLY A 75 -3.66 1.53 -8.76
N ALA A 76 -3.35 0.36 -9.34
CA ALA A 76 -4.32 -0.71 -9.55
C ALA A 76 -4.74 -1.33 -8.21
N THR A 77 -3.79 -1.56 -7.30
CA THR A 77 -4.09 -2.11 -5.98
C THR A 77 -4.98 -1.18 -5.17
N LEU A 78 -4.71 0.13 -5.18
CA LEU A 78 -5.52 1.11 -4.47
C LEU A 78 -6.98 1.09 -4.94
N GLU A 79 -7.22 0.99 -6.25
CA GLU A 79 -8.58 0.89 -6.80
C GLU A 79 -9.28 -0.40 -6.37
N ILE A 80 -8.55 -1.50 -6.25
CA ILE A 80 -9.10 -2.78 -5.78
C ILE A 80 -9.43 -2.69 -4.30
N LEU A 81 -8.51 -2.18 -3.47
CA LEU A 81 -8.73 -1.96 -2.04
C LEU A 81 -9.92 -1.03 -1.76
N LYS A 82 -10.17 -0.02 -2.60
CA LYS A 82 -11.36 0.86 -2.48
C LYS A 82 -12.67 0.16 -2.80
N ARG A 83 -12.63 -0.83 -3.70
CA ARG A 83 -13.82 -1.55 -4.20
C ARG A 83 -14.11 -2.84 -3.44
N ARG A 84 -13.13 -3.36 -2.72
CA ARG A 84 -13.21 -4.62 -1.98
C ARG A 84 -13.48 -4.38 -0.51
N GLU A 85 -14.04 -5.42 0.08
CA GLU A 85 -14.36 -5.50 1.49
C GLU A 85 -13.65 -6.71 2.07
N TRP A 86 -13.20 -6.58 3.32
CA TRP A 86 -12.69 -7.68 4.12
C TRP A 86 -13.76 -8.05 5.13
N GLU A 87 -14.27 -9.27 5.06
CA GLU A 87 -15.35 -9.76 5.92
C GLU A 87 -16.56 -8.79 6.01
N GLY A 88 -16.92 -8.18 4.88
CA GLY A 88 -18.02 -7.21 4.79
C GLY A 88 -17.71 -5.80 5.30
N SER A 89 -16.45 -5.53 5.67
CA SER A 89 -15.98 -4.19 6.05
C SER A 89 -15.09 -3.57 4.98
N SER A 90 -15.36 -2.31 4.62
CA SER A 90 -14.53 -1.57 3.67
C SER A 90 -13.12 -1.35 4.24
N LEU A 91 -12.11 -1.59 3.41
CA LEU A 91 -10.70 -1.50 3.77
C LEU A 91 -10.21 -0.06 3.99
N LYS A 92 -10.94 0.93 3.47
CA LYS A 92 -10.62 2.38 3.53
C LYS A 92 -9.12 2.65 3.30
N PRO A 93 -8.59 2.33 2.11
CA PRO A 93 -7.17 2.48 1.87
C PRO A 93 -6.76 3.96 1.83
N GLU A 94 -5.67 4.28 2.52
CA GLU A 94 -5.09 5.62 2.61
C GLU A 94 -3.65 5.58 2.12
N LEU A 95 -3.28 6.52 1.24
CA LEU A 95 -1.88 6.68 0.82
C LEU A 95 -1.13 7.38 1.95
N LEU A 96 -0.01 6.79 2.36
CA LEU A 96 0.88 7.43 3.31
C LEU A 96 1.96 8.18 2.54
N ASP A 97 2.28 9.38 3.00
CA ASP A 97 3.42 10.13 2.51
C ASP A 97 4.72 9.32 2.71
N ARG A 98 5.71 9.63 1.87
CA ARG A 98 7.05 9.06 2.00
C ARG A 98 7.53 9.26 3.44
N PRO A 99 7.98 8.21 4.15
CA PRO A 99 8.58 8.41 5.46
C PRO A 99 9.73 9.39 5.29
N ALA A 100 9.69 10.50 6.03
CA ALA A 100 10.87 11.35 6.17
C ALA A 100 11.99 10.38 6.60
N VAL A 101 13.02 10.24 5.76
CA VAL A 101 14.18 9.42 6.09
C VAL A 101 14.61 9.92 7.45
N ALA A 102 14.39 9.14 8.50
CA ALA A 102 14.89 9.45 9.82
C ALA A 102 16.41 9.33 9.67
N PHE A 103 17.04 10.43 9.30
CA PHE A 103 18.48 10.57 9.23
C PHE A 103 18.95 10.30 10.65
N ASN A 104 19.34 9.06 10.90
CA ASN A 104 19.73 8.61 12.21
C ASN A 104 21.04 9.32 12.57
N ARG A 105 20.95 10.49 13.20
CA ARG A 105 22.09 11.25 13.76
C ARG A 105 22.63 10.62 15.04
N ALA A 106 22.42 9.32 15.28
CA ALA A 106 22.90 8.65 16.48
C ALA A 106 24.36 8.14 16.39
N SER A 107 25.15 8.52 15.38
CA SER A 107 26.55 8.06 15.24
C SER A 107 27.60 9.17 15.11
N MET A 108 27.29 10.42 15.47
CA MET A 108 28.30 11.48 15.62
C MET A 108 28.50 11.84 17.10
N LEU A 109 28.77 10.84 17.93
CA LEU A 109 29.44 11.00 19.23
C LEU A 109 30.35 9.78 19.42
N ALA A 110 31.52 9.86 18.79
CA ALA A 110 32.70 9.06 19.11
C ALA A 110 33.90 10.02 19.09
#